data_AF-A0A954KGM6-F1
#
_entry.id   AF-A0A954KGM6-F1
#
_cell.length_a   1.000
_cell.length_b   1.000
_cell.length_c   1.000
_cell.angle_alpha   90.00
_cell.angle_beta   90.00
_cell.angle_gamma   90.00
#
_symmetry.space_group_name_H-M   'P 1'
#
loop_
_entity.id
_entity.type
_entity.pdbx_description
1 polymer ?
#
loop_
_entity_poly.entity_id
_entity_poly.type
_entity_poly.pdbx_seq_one_letter_code
_entity_poly.pdbx_strand_id
1 'polypeptide(L)'
;MLIKKPAHEVRLVVLLAVFLFGGCGSIVHESPIPSEAFRYDSAGIIYLDTRVPPSQKMTFGMGLGSITLETVSVADGKLTFLYTPETEGGYTVYECVVPISEEPVTFKVAPDHSPGETSFDLQKCKVIRAGNLLWE
;
A
#
# COMPACT_ATOMS: atom_id res chain seq x y z
N MET A 1 43.08 -17.28 30.26
CA MET A 1 41.84 -16.83 30.93
C MET A 1 41.06 -16.00 29.92
N LEU A 2 39.82 -16.43 29.62
CA LEU A 2 38.73 -15.78 28.85
C LEU A 2 38.91 -15.31 27.38
N ILE A 3 38.42 -16.19 26.50
CA ILE A 3 37.56 -16.04 25.30
C ILE A 3 36.96 -14.65 25.00
N LYS A 4 37.08 -14.18 23.73
CA LYS A 4 35.94 -13.64 22.95
C LYS A 4 36.16 -13.74 21.43
N LYS A 5 35.16 -14.31 20.74
CA LYS A 5 35.04 -14.59 19.29
C LYS A 5 34.64 -13.33 18.48
N PRO A 6 34.69 -13.38 17.13
CA PRO A 6 34.97 -12.24 16.26
C PRO A 6 33.73 -11.49 15.76
N ALA A 7 33.90 -10.21 15.39
CA ALA A 7 32.93 -9.44 14.62
C ALA A 7 33.35 -9.46 13.13
N HIS A 8 32.44 -9.93 12.29
CA HIS A 8 32.53 -9.95 10.83
C HIS A 8 32.48 -8.53 10.26
N GLU A 9 33.53 -8.13 9.57
CA GLU A 9 33.57 -6.94 8.71
C GLU A 9 33.51 -7.43 7.26
N VAL A 10 32.30 -7.47 6.68
CA VAL A 10 32.10 -7.93 5.30
C VAL A 10 32.40 -6.77 4.36
N ARG A 11 33.56 -6.88 3.70
CA ARG A 11 34.06 -5.99 2.66
C ARG A 11 33.13 -5.99 1.45
N LEU A 12 32.68 -4.80 1.05
CA LEU A 12 32.00 -4.51 -0.20
C LEU A 12 32.99 -4.68 -1.37
N VAL A 13 32.88 -5.77 -2.12
CA VAL A 13 33.65 -6.00 -3.35
C VAL A 13 32.77 -5.63 -4.54
N VAL A 14 33.05 -4.48 -5.15
CA VAL A 14 32.48 -4.08 -6.44
C VAL A 14 33.26 -4.81 -7.53
N LEU A 15 32.69 -5.89 -8.08
CA LEU A 15 33.26 -6.63 -9.20
C LEU A 15 32.63 -6.13 -10.51
N LEU A 16 33.41 -5.32 -11.23
CA LEU A 16 33.18 -4.97 -12.63
C LEU A 16 33.29 -6.25 -13.47
N ALA A 17 32.21 -6.68 -14.11
CA ALA A 17 32.21 -7.81 -15.04
C ALA A 17 31.95 -7.31 -16.47
N VAL A 18 33.04 -7.16 -17.23
CA VAL A 18 33.01 -7.14 -18.70
C VAL A 18 33.38 -8.57 -19.14
N PHE A 19 32.41 -9.33 -19.67
CA PHE A 19 32.69 -10.52 -20.46
C PHE A 19 31.67 -10.68 -21.59
N LEU A 20 32.15 -10.39 -22.80
CA LEU A 20 31.65 -10.89 -24.06
C LEU A 20 31.84 -12.41 -24.09
N PHE A 21 30.79 -13.23 -24.02
CA PHE A 21 30.77 -14.58 -24.61
C PHE A 21 29.32 -15.06 -24.74
N GLY A 22 29.00 -15.62 -25.91
CA GLY A 22 27.69 -16.20 -26.21
C GLY A 22 27.34 -17.35 -25.28
N GLY A 23 26.08 -17.37 -24.88
CA GLY A 23 25.50 -18.42 -24.05
C GLY A 23 24.10 -17.98 -23.65
N CYS A 24 23.10 -18.69 -24.17
CA CYS A 24 21.70 -18.53 -23.79
C CYS A 24 21.58 -18.89 -22.30
N GLY A 25 21.69 -17.89 -21.43
CA GLY A 25 21.46 -18.01 -20.00
C GLY A 25 20.55 -16.88 -19.63
N SER A 26 19.26 -17.17 -19.49
CA SER A 26 18.26 -16.21 -19.04
C SER A 26 18.75 -15.57 -17.75
N ILE A 27 19.14 -14.30 -17.84
CA ILE A 27 19.26 -13.43 -16.67
C ILE A 27 17.86 -13.44 -16.07
N VAL A 28 17.68 -14.14 -14.96
CA VAL A 28 16.53 -13.91 -14.08
C VAL A 28 16.79 -12.53 -13.50
N HIS A 29 16.39 -11.50 -14.26
CA HIS A 29 16.00 -10.24 -13.67
C HIS A 29 14.87 -10.64 -12.73
N GLU A 30 15.16 -10.72 -11.43
CA GLU A 30 14.13 -10.65 -10.43
C GLU A 30 13.49 -9.27 -10.61
N SER A 31 12.49 -9.26 -11.48
CA SER A 31 11.64 -8.11 -11.74
C SER A 31 11.13 -7.67 -10.38
N PRO A 32 11.20 -6.36 -10.03
CA PRO A 32 10.67 -5.92 -8.75
C PRO A 32 9.23 -6.41 -8.67
N ILE A 33 8.93 -7.21 -7.65
CA ILE A 33 7.57 -7.72 -7.41
C ILE A 33 6.66 -6.50 -7.52
N PRO A 34 5.77 -6.42 -8.54
CA PRO A 34 4.84 -5.31 -8.62
C PRO A 34 4.11 -5.31 -7.29
N SER A 35 4.13 -4.19 -6.56
CA SER A 35 3.61 -4.21 -5.19
C SER A 35 2.13 -4.57 -5.23
N GLU A 36 1.79 -5.83 -4.92
CA GLU A 36 0.41 -6.31 -4.75
C GLU A 36 -0.32 -5.61 -3.59
N ALA A 37 0.36 -4.67 -2.94
CA ALA A 37 -0.14 -3.72 -1.97
C ALA A 37 -1.57 -3.24 -2.25
N PHE A 38 -1.82 -2.81 -3.48
CA PHE A 38 -3.14 -2.35 -3.90
C PHE A 38 -3.58 -3.10 -5.15
N ARG A 39 -4.81 -3.60 -5.13
CA ARG A 39 -5.42 -4.29 -6.28
C ARG A 39 -6.84 -3.78 -6.49
N TYR A 40 -7.31 -3.83 -7.73
CA TYR A 40 -8.69 -3.54 -8.08
C TYR A 40 -9.21 -4.65 -8.98
N ASP A 41 -10.39 -5.18 -8.71
CA ASP A 41 -10.99 -6.25 -9.49
C ASP A 41 -12.17 -5.79 -10.36
N SER A 42 -12.62 -6.67 -11.25
CA SER A 42 -13.77 -6.42 -12.13
C SER A 42 -15.11 -6.36 -11.39
N ALA A 43 -15.17 -6.75 -10.12
CA ALA A 43 -16.36 -6.65 -9.28
C ALA A 43 -16.46 -5.29 -8.57
N GLY A 44 -15.50 -4.39 -8.79
CA GLY A 44 -15.49 -3.07 -8.17
C GLY A 44 -14.94 -3.08 -6.75
N ILE A 45 -14.10 -4.06 -6.40
CA ILE A 45 -13.48 -4.15 -5.07
C ILE A 45 -12.02 -3.70 -5.16
N ILE A 46 -11.67 -2.73 -4.31
CA ILE A 46 -10.29 -2.32 -4.06
C ILE A 46 -9.77 -3.11 -2.86
N TYR A 47 -8.57 -3.64 -2.96
CA TYR A 47 -7.88 -4.41 -1.93
C TYR A 47 -6.63 -3.69 -1.47
N LEU A 48 -6.39 -3.70 -0.16
CA LEU A 48 -5.16 -3.25 0.49
C LEU A 48 -4.56 -4.41 1.29
N ASP A 49 -3.38 -4.90 0.90
CA ASP A 49 -2.63 -5.85 1.72
C ASP A 49 -2.11 -5.13 2.98
N THR A 50 -2.48 -5.65 4.16
CA THR A 50 -2.10 -5.04 5.44
C THR A 50 -0.62 -5.20 5.80
N ARG A 51 0.11 -6.07 5.08
CA ARG A 51 1.54 -6.35 5.26
C ARG A 51 2.42 -5.51 4.35
N VAL A 52 1.83 -4.63 3.55
CA VAL A 52 2.58 -3.73 2.67
C VAL A 52 3.51 -2.83 3.50
N PRO A 53 4.77 -2.63 3.07
CA PRO A 53 5.63 -1.63 3.70
C PRO A 53 5.08 -0.22 3.47
N PRO A 54 5.08 0.67 4.48
CA PRO A 54 4.84 2.10 4.28
C PRO A 54 6.06 2.79 3.61
N SER A 55 5.94 3.95 3.00
CA SER A 55 4.74 4.75 2.71
C SER A 55 4.32 4.53 1.26
N GLN A 56 3.13 3.97 1.05
CA GLN A 56 2.60 3.68 -0.28
C GLN A 56 1.30 4.43 -0.48
N LYS A 57 1.08 4.98 -1.67
CA LYS A 57 -0.12 5.76 -1.99
C LYS A 57 -0.69 5.36 -3.33
N MET A 58 -2.01 5.20 -3.38
CA MET A 58 -2.74 4.89 -4.60
C MET A 58 -4.10 5.59 -4.62
N THR A 59 -4.50 6.09 -5.79
CA THR A 59 -5.80 6.73 -6.01
C THR A 59 -6.55 5.96 -7.10
N PHE A 60 -7.82 5.66 -6.84
CA PHE A 60 -8.73 4.93 -7.71
C PHE A 60 -9.87 5.86 -8.13
N GLY A 61 -9.88 6.28 -9.40
CA GLY A 61 -10.99 7.03 -9.97
C GLY A 61 -12.13 6.11 -10.36
N MET A 62 -13.36 6.50 -10.03
CA MET A 62 -14.58 5.70 -10.28
C MET A 62 -15.68 6.49 -11.00
N GLY A 63 -15.40 7.67 -11.55
CA GLY A 63 -16.39 8.44 -12.31
C GLY A 63 -17.08 9.48 -11.44
N LEU A 64 -17.97 9.07 -10.51
CA LEU A 64 -18.66 10.00 -9.60
C LEU A 64 -17.84 10.33 -8.33
N GLY A 65 -16.61 9.85 -8.27
CA GLY A 65 -15.73 10.06 -7.12
C GLY A 65 -14.39 9.37 -7.27
N SER A 66 -13.66 9.35 -6.16
CA SER A 66 -12.40 8.63 -6.05
C SER A 66 -12.19 8.06 -4.65
N ILE A 67 -11.34 7.04 -4.56
CA ILE A 67 -10.79 6.55 -3.29
C ILE A 67 -9.28 6.73 -3.34
N THR A 68 -8.73 7.47 -2.39
CA THR A 68 -7.27 7.51 -2.16
C THR A 68 -6.91 6.74 -0.90
N LEU A 69 -5.92 5.86 -1.01
CA LEU A 69 -5.34 5.09 0.08
C LEU A 69 -3.87 5.47 0.26
N GLU A 70 -3.45 5.72 1.49
CA GLU A 70 -2.06 6.07 1.81
C GLU A 70 -1.61 5.33 3.08
N THR A 71 -0.65 4.41 2.98
CA THR A 71 -0.12 3.70 4.14
C THR A 71 0.89 4.57 4.88
N VAL A 72 0.71 4.70 6.20
CA VAL A 72 1.46 5.63 7.05
C VAL A 72 2.51 4.89 7.85
N SER A 73 2.11 3.83 8.55
CA SER A 73 3.00 3.08 9.43
C SER A 73 2.55 1.65 9.62
N VAL A 74 3.51 0.76 9.90
CA VAL A 74 3.26 -0.61 10.32
C VAL A 74 4.02 -0.82 11.62
N ALA A 75 3.30 -0.99 12.73
CA ALA A 75 3.87 -1.13 14.07
C ALA A 75 2.92 -1.94 14.96
N ASP A 76 3.47 -2.66 15.94
CA ASP A 76 2.70 -3.41 16.95
C ASP A 76 1.62 -4.35 16.35
N GLY A 77 1.94 -4.98 15.22
CA GLY A 77 1.02 -5.89 14.52
C GLY A 77 -0.18 -5.19 13.87
N LYS A 78 -0.10 -3.88 13.63
CA LYS A 78 -1.16 -3.06 13.03
C LYS A 78 -0.63 -2.23 11.86
N LEU A 79 -1.50 -2.04 10.87
CA LEU A 79 -1.32 -1.07 9.79
C LEU A 79 -2.10 0.19 10.12
N THR A 80 -1.44 1.34 10.04
CA THR A 80 -2.07 2.67 10.01
C THR A 80 -2.06 3.18 8.58
N PHE A 81 -3.22 3.60 8.09
CA PHE A 81 -3.37 4.16 6.74
C PHE A 81 -4.40 5.28 6.73
N LEU A 82 -4.28 6.17 5.75
CA LEU A 82 -5.27 7.17 5.43
C LEU A 82 -6.18 6.65 4.32
N TYR A 83 -7.48 6.79 4.55
CA TYR A 83 -8.53 6.53 3.59
C TYR A 83 -9.25 7.83 3.26
N THR A 84 -9.25 8.22 1.99
CA THR A 84 -9.92 9.43 1.51
C THR A 84 -10.94 9.06 0.45
N PRO A 85 -12.20 8.81 0.81
CA PRO A 85 -13.31 8.85 -0.12
C PRO A 85 -13.58 10.30 -0.55
N GLU A 86 -13.77 10.48 -1.85
CA GLU A 86 -14.15 11.74 -2.48
C GLU A 86 -15.36 11.50 -3.38
N THR A 87 -16.33 12.42 -3.33
CA THR A 87 -17.49 12.48 -4.23
C THR A 87 -17.70 13.92 -4.68
N GLU A 88 -18.60 14.16 -5.65
CA GLU A 88 -18.87 15.51 -6.20
C GLU A 88 -19.19 16.59 -5.15
N GLY A 89 -19.55 16.22 -3.90
CA GLY A 89 -19.83 17.14 -2.80
C GLY A 89 -18.63 17.49 -1.91
N GLY A 90 -17.54 16.72 -1.93
CA GLY A 90 -16.46 16.86 -0.94
C GLY A 90 -15.61 15.62 -0.74
N TYR A 91 -14.66 15.73 0.20
CA TYR A 91 -13.82 14.63 0.64
C TYR A 91 -13.73 14.61 2.17
N THR A 92 -13.46 13.42 2.71
CA THR A 92 -13.10 13.25 4.12
C THR A 92 -11.89 12.33 4.21
N VAL A 93 -10.88 12.71 4.99
CA VAL A 93 -9.68 11.91 5.26
C VAL A 93 -9.84 11.24 6.62
N TYR A 94 -9.87 9.91 6.61
CA TYR A 94 -9.91 9.07 7.79
C TYR A 94 -8.52 8.47 8.03
N GLU A 95 -8.04 8.52 9.27
CA GLU A 95 -6.92 7.71 9.74
C GLU A 95 -7.48 6.44 10.38
N CYS A 96 -7.16 5.31 9.78
CA CYS A 96 -7.64 4.00 10.17
C CYS A 96 -6.49 3.14 10.68
N VAL A 97 -6.75 2.39 11.74
CA VAL A 97 -5.81 1.42 12.32
C VAL A 97 -6.45 0.05 12.31
N VAL A 98 -5.84 -0.89 11.58
CA VAL A 98 -6.34 -2.25 11.38
C VAL A 98 -5.28 -3.28 11.77
N PRO A 99 -5.66 -4.48 12.26
CA PRO A 99 -4.71 -5.56 12.49
C PRO A 99 -4.06 -6.01 11.18
N ILE A 100 -2.77 -6.36 11.24
CA ILE A 100 -2.11 -7.07 10.13
C ILE A 100 -2.71 -8.47 10.06
N SER A 101 -3.10 -8.86 8.85
CA SER A 101 -3.80 -10.12 8.57
C SER A 101 -3.46 -10.62 7.15
N GLU A 102 -3.66 -11.92 6.92
CA GLU A 102 -3.56 -12.48 5.56
C GLU A 102 -4.71 -12.03 4.66
N GLU A 103 -5.86 -11.70 5.25
CA GLU A 103 -6.98 -11.11 4.55
C GLU A 103 -6.71 -9.62 4.30
N PRO A 104 -6.86 -9.14 3.05
CA PRO A 104 -6.71 -7.73 2.74
C PRO A 104 -7.88 -6.91 3.30
N VAL A 105 -7.63 -5.64 3.55
CA VAL A 105 -8.71 -4.67 3.74
C VAL A 105 -9.38 -4.41 2.40
N THR A 106 -10.71 -4.35 2.37
CA THR A 106 -11.46 -4.14 1.14
C THR A 106 -12.33 -2.89 1.20
N PHE A 107 -12.46 -2.25 0.03
CA PHE A 107 -13.28 -1.07 -0.19
C PHE A 107 -14.12 -1.34 -1.44
N LYS A 108 -15.44 -1.39 -1.28
CA LYS A 108 -16.35 -1.61 -2.40
C LYS A 108 -16.66 -0.29 -3.07
N VAL A 109 -16.67 -0.29 -4.40
CA VAL A 109 -17.29 0.76 -5.21
C VAL A 109 -18.80 0.47 -5.28
N ALA A 110 -19.62 1.46 -4.94
CA ALA A 110 -21.08 1.33 -5.01
C ALA A 110 -21.58 1.26 -6.46
N PRO A 111 -22.80 0.76 -6.73
CA PRO A 111 -23.34 0.65 -8.10
C PRO A 111 -23.51 1.99 -8.82
N ASP A 112 -23.61 3.10 -8.09
CA ASP A 112 -23.61 4.46 -8.64
C ASP A 112 -22.20 4.98 -8.95
N HIS A 113 -21.19 4.13 -8.79
CA HIS A 113 -19.78 4.44 -8.95
C HIS A 113 -19.23 5.51 -7.97
N SER A 114 -19.74 5.49 -6.74
CA SER A 114 -19.20 6.24 -5.59
C SER A 114 -18.48 5.32 -4.59
N PRO A 115 -17.70 5.88 -3.63
CA PRO A 115 -17.15 5.10 -2.52
C PRO A 115 -18.26 4.41 -1.70
N GLY A 116 -18.17 3.10 -1.53
CA GLY A 116 -19.17 2.27 -0.85
C GLY A 116 -18.70 1.71 0.49
N GLU A 117 -19.11 0.46 0.78
CA GLU A 117 -18.81 -0.23 2.03
C GLU A 117 -17.34 -0.62 2.18
N THR A 118 -16.87 -0.67 3.43
CA THR A 118 -15.53 -1.11 3.82
C THR A 118 -15.58 -2.40 4.64
N SER A 119 -14.53 -3.24 4.60
CA SER A 119 -14.43 -4.44 5.45
C SER A 119 -14.19 -4.13 6.94
N PHE A 120 -13.91 -2.88 7.28
CA PHE A 120 -13.76 -2.38 8.64
C PHE A 120 -14.84 -1.35 8.97
N ASP A 121 -15.01 -1.09 10.26
CA ASP A 121 -15.94 -0.09 10.75
C ASP A 121 -15.33 1.31 10.66
N LEU A 122 -15.79 2.10 9.68
CA LEU A 122 -15.31 3.45 9.43
C LEU A 122 -15.54 4.40 10.63
N GLN A 123 -16.53 4.12 11.49
CA GLN A 123 -16.80 4.93 12.69
C GLN A 123 -15.70 4.78 13.76
N LYS A 124 -14.89 3.73 13.67
CA LYS A 124 -13.71 3.54 14.54
C LYS A 124 -12.47 4.26 14.02
N CYS A 125 -12.50 4.79 12.80
CA CYS A 125 -11.42 5.59 12.25
C CYS A 125 -11.54 7.04 12.72
N LYS A 126 -10.39 7.70 12.85
CA LYS A 126 -10.32 9.10 13.25
C LYS A 126 -10.47 9.99 12.01
N VAL A 127 -11.40 10.93 12.03
CA VAL A 127 -11.47 11.98 11.00
C VAL A 127 -10.31 12.97 11.22
N ILE A 128 -9.45 13.10 10.22
CA ILE A 128 -8.29 13.99 10.27
C ILE A 128 -8.58 15.32 9.57
N ARG A 129 -9.33 15.27 8.47
CA ARG A 129 -9.65 16.44 7.63
C ARG A 129 -10.92 16.17 6.83
N ALA A 130 -11.70 17.20 6.55
CA ALA A 130 -12.80 17.16 5.59
C ALA A 130 -12.87 18.48 4.84
N GLY A 131 -13.44 18.46 3.63
CA GLY A 131 -13.63 19.65 2.81
C GLY A 131 -14.71 19.44 1.75
N ASN A 132 -15.26 20.54 1.25
CA ASN A 132 -16.23 20.53 0.15
C ASN A 132 -15.51 20.90 -1.15
N LEU A 133 -15.84 20.23 -2.26
CA LEU A 133 -15.26 20.53 -3.58
C LEU A 133 -15.96 21.70 -4.29
N LEU A 134 -17.12 22.14 -3.80
CA LEU A 134 -17.97 23.12 -4.49
C LEU A 134 -17.51 24.59 -4.37
N TRP A 135 -16.46 24.90 -3.59
CA TRP A 135 -16.09 26.27 -3.26
C TRP A 135 -14.55 26.43 -3.32
N GLU A 136 -14.05 26.76 -4.50
CA GLU A 136 -12.79 27.52 -4.71
C GLU A 136 -13.10 28.82 -5.46
#